data_AF-A0A8S3F5J9-F1
#
_entry.id   AF-A0A8S3F5J9-F1
#
_cell.length_a   1.000
_cell.length_b   1.000
_cell.length_c   1.000
_cell.angle_alpha   90.00
_cell.angle_beta   90.00
_cell.angle_gamma   90.00
#
_symmetry.space_group_name_H-M   'P 1'
#
loop_
_entity.id
_entity.type
_entity.pdbx_description
1 polymer ?
#
loop_
_entity_poly.entity_id
_entity_poly.type
_entity_poly.pdbx_seq_one_letter_code
_entity_poly.pdbx_strand_id
1 'polypeptide(L)'
;DENDQKIYSAALNQAQFDPYTVQGIPSSNPICQRKALVKGAKGEIVVRFIDRCTDCKANDIALGKEAFIAVAGKLGIGETSVEWYFMPNKAI
;
A
#
# COMPACT_ATOMS: atom_id res chain seq x y z
N ASP A 1 22.88 9.72 1.79
CA ASP A 1 22.94 8.25 1.77
C ASP A 1 21.60 7.73 1.28
N GLU A 2 21.56 6.98 0.17
CA GLU A 2 20.36 6.50 -0.56
C GLU A 2 19.05 7.26 -0.27
N ASN A 3 19.02 8.51 -0.79
CA ASN A 3 17.87 9.40 -1.04
C ASN A 3 16.63 9.25 -0.15
N ASP A 4 16.24 10.35 0.52
CA ASP A 4 14.97 10.61 1.22
C ASP A 4 13.70 10.37 0.36
N GLN A 5 13.50 9.14 -0.11
CA GLN A 5 12.31 8.76 -0.85
C GLN A 5 11.15 8.77 0.13
N LYS A 6 10.23 9.73 -0.04
CA LYS A 6 8.99 9.78 0.73
C LYS A 6 8.23 8.47 0.56
N ILE A 7 7.98 7.77 1.67
CA ILE A 7 7.17 6.56 1.73
C ILE A 7 5.79 6.94 2.26
N TYR A 8 4.77 6.68 1.47
CA TYR A 8 3.39 6.93 1.87
C TYR A 8 2.81 5.72 2.60
N SER A 9 1.65 5.89 3.25
CA SER A 9 0.93 4.80 3.89
C SER A 9 -0.15 4.22 2.98
N ALA A 10 -0.38 2.91 3.13
CA ALA A 10 -1.50 2.20 2.52
C ALA A 10 -2.03 1.10 3.45
N ALA A 11 -3.24 0.65 3.19
CA ALA A 11 -3.83 -0.56 3.76
C ALA A 11 -4.03 -1.62 2.67
N LEU A 12 -3.76 -2.89 2.99
CA LEU A 12 -3.99 -4.00 2.07
C LEU A 12 -5.39 -4.58 2.32
N ASN A 13 -6.09 -5.00 1.27
CA ASN A 13 -7.38 -5.68 1.42
C ASN A 13 -7.27 -6.92 2.32
N GLN A 14 -8.36 -7.23 3.01
CA GLN A 14 -8.44 -8.31 3.97
C GLN A 14 -8.05 -9.68 3.37
N ALA A 15 -8.49 -9.98 2.14
CA ALA A 15 -8.24 -11.27 1.50
C ALA A 15 -6.75 -11.56 1.30
N GLN A 16 -5.94 -10.53 1.05
CA GLN A 16 -4.49 -10.65 0.91
C GLN A 16 -3.72 -10.39 2.21
N PHE A 17 -4.32 -9.70 3.18
CA PHE A 17 -3.74 -9.42 4.49
C PHE A 17 -3.84 -10.63 5.45
N ASP A 18 -5.06 -11.13 5.66
CA ASP A 18 -5.39 -12.12 6.68
C ASP A 18 -4.61 -13.46 6.58
N PRO A 19 -4.26 -13.99 5.39
CA PRO A 19 -3.48 -15.22 5.29
C PRO A 19 -2.08 -15.15 5.95
N TYR A 20 -1.57 -13.94 6.17
CA TYR A 20 -0.26 -13.71 6.81
C TYR A 20 -0.41 -13.29 8.28
N THR A 21 -1.63 -13.18 8.80
CA THR A 21 -1.87 -12.81 10.19
C THR A 21 -1.49 -13.98 11.11
N VAL A 22 -0.34 -13.87 11.75
CA VAL A 22 0.18 -14.90 12.64
C VAL A 22 -0.65 -14.94 13.92
N GLN A 23 -1.18 -16.12 14.25
CA GLN A 23 -1.98 -16.36 15.48
C GLN A 23 -3.19 -15.44 15.64
N GLY A 24 -3.70 -14.87 14.53
CA GLY A 24 -4.82 -13.92 14.58
C GLY A 24 -4.44 -12.55 15.16
N ILE A 25 -3.15 -12.24 15.34
CA ILE A 25 -2.66 -10.96 15.86
C ILE A 25 -2.31 -10.05 14.66
N PRO A 26 -3.13 -9.04 14.31
CA PRO A 26 -2.89 -8.23 13.10
C PRO A 26 -1.60 -7.41 13.17
N SER A 27 -1.19 -7.00 14.37
CA SER A 27 0.03 -6.23 14.61
C SER A 27 1.32 -7.01 14.37
N SER A 28 1.27 -8.35 14.32
CA SER A 28 2.43 -9.21 14.01
C SER A 28 2.48 -9.66 12.55
N ASN A 29 1.54 -9.22 11.72
CA ASN A 29 1.48 -9.61 10.31
C ASN A 29 2.73 -9.08 9.56
N PRO A 30 3.54 -9.95 8.91
CA PRO A 30 4.76 -9.54 8.21
C PRO A 30 4.50 -8.69 6.96
N ILE A 31 3.25 -8.57 6.51
CA ILE A 31 2.86 -7.60 5.49
C ILE A 31 2.96 -6.17 6.02
N CYS A 32 2.67 -5.97 7.30
CA CYS A 32 2.98 -4.70 7.95
C CYS A 32 4.48 -4.44 7.78
N GLN A 33 4.84 -3.28 7.23
CA GLN A 33 6.18 -2.86 6.82
C GLN A 33 6.66 -3.25 5.42
N ARG A 34 5.95 -4.12 4.68
CA ARG A 34 6.27 -4.34 3.26
C ARG A 34 6.00 -3.07 2.46
N LYS A 35 6.87 -2.82 1.49
CA LYS A 35 6.73 -1.71 0.56
C LYS A 35 6.18 -2.20 -0.78
N ALA A 36 5.41 -1.36 -1.44
CA ALA A 36 4.99 -1.56 -2.82
C ALA A 36 5.25 -0.31 -3.66
N LEU A 37 5.57 -0.52 -4.93
CA LEU A 37 5.52 0.54 -5.93
C LEU A 37 4.08 0.60 -6.44
N VAL A 38 3.54 1.82 -6.53
CA VAL A 38 2.20 2.09 -7.08
C VAL A 38 2.37 3.08 -8.23
N LYS A 39 1.84 2.72 -9.40
CA LYS A 39 1.88 3.52 -10.62
C LYS A 39 0.47 3.92 -11.01
N GLY A 40 0.23 5.21 -11.17
CA GLY A 40 -1.06 5.72 -11.65
C GLY A 40 -0.90 6.95 -12.52
N ALA A 41 -2.02 7.63 -12.76
CA ALA A 41 -2.11 8.69 -13.77
C ALA A 41 -1.18 9.90 -13.52
N LYS A 42 -0.72 10.12 -12.28
CA LYS A 42 0.18 11.23 -11.92
C LYS A 42 1.63 10.83 -11.70
N GLY A 43 1.94 9.54 -11.81
CA GLY A 43 3.29 9.03 -11.68
C GLY A 43 3.37 7.83 -10.75
N GLU A 44 4.57 7.64 -10.18
CA GLU A 44 4.90 6.47 -9.38
C GLU A 44 5.26 6.90 -7.95
N ILE A 45 4.75 6.15 -6.98
CA ILE A 45 5.02 6.36 -5.56
C ILE A 45 5.40 5.05 -4.88
N VAL A 46 6.07 5.14 -3.74
CA VAL A 46 6.29 4.00 -2.86
C VAL A 46 5.38 4.12 -1.65
N VAL A 47 4.64 3.06 -1.37
CA VAL A 47 3.79 2.94 -0.18
C VAL A 47 4.34 1.86 0.76
N ARG A 48 4.07 2.00 2.05
CA ARG A 48 4.23 0.97 3.08
C ARG A 48 2.85 0.55 3.56
N PHE A 49 2.61 -0.75 3.60
CA PHE A 49 1.42 -1.29 4.23
C PHE A 49 1.55 -1.20 5.75
N ILE A 50 0.61 -0.49 6.38
CA ILE A 50 0.57 -0.28 7.84
C ILE A 50 -0.77 -0.67 8.46
N ASP A 51 -1.74 -1.06 7.63
CA ASP A 51 -3.10 -1.33 8.06
C ASP A 51 -3.79 -2.35 7.13
N ARG A 52 -4.98 -2.81 7.54
CA ARG A 52 -5.87 -3.72 6.82
C ARG A 52 -7.14 -3.00 6.40
N CYS A 53 -7.55 -3.15 5.15
CA CYS A 53 -8.83 -2.67 4.63
C CYS A 53 -9.84 -3.82 4.54
N THR A 54 -10.86 -3.82 5.40
CA THR A 54 -11.91 -4.86 5.41
C THR A 54 -12.93 -4.72 4.28
N ASP A 55 -13.06 -3.50 3.74
CA ASP A 55 -14.08 -3.18 2.73
C ASP A 55 -13.50 -3.16 1.29
N CYS A 56 -12.19 -3.32 1.16
CA CYS A 56 -11.50 -3.34 -0.13
C CYS A 56 -11.66 -4.70 -0.82
N LYS A 57 -11.89 -4.70 -2.14
CA LYS A 57 -11.93 -5.94 -2.91
C LYS A 57 -10.53 -6.54 -3.02
N ALA A 58 -10.46 -7.81 -3.40
CA ALA A 58 -9.18 -8.45 -3.70
C ALA A 58 -8.42 -7.65 -4.78
N ASN A 59 -7.12 -7.44 -4.56
CA ASN A 59 -6.20 -6.61 -5.36
C ASN A 59 -6.38 -5.09 -5.27
N ASP A 60 -7.40 -4.60 -4.55
CA ASP A 60 -7.49 -3.18 -4.21
C ASP A 60 -6.57 -2.87 -3.02
N ILE A 61 -6.01 -1.65 -3.03
CA ILE A 61 -5.25 -1.09 -1.91
C ILE A 61 -5.90 0.24 -1.50
N ALA A 62 -6.04 0.47 -0.20
CA ALA A 62 -6.52 1.76 0.30
C ALA A 62 -5.31 2.69 0.52
N LEU A 63 -5.18 3.70 -0.32
CA LEU A 63 -4.11 4.68 -0.21
C LEU A 63 -4.45 5.73 0.85
N GLY A 64 -3.47 6.11 1.67
CA GLY A 64 -3.60 7.31 2.50
C GLY A 64 -3.83 8.55 1.63
N LYS A 65 -4.48 9.58 2.19
CA LYS A 65 -4.88 10.81 1.47
C LYS A 65 -3.76 11.40 0.61
N GLU A 66 -2.55 11.50 1.15
CA GLU A 66 -1.40 12.04 0.42
C GLU A 66 -0.90 11.12 -0.70
N ALA A 67 -0.90 9.79 -0.50
CA ALA A 67 -0.57 8.83 -1.55
C ALA A 67 -1.57 8.90 -2.70
N PHE A 68 -2.87 8.97 -2.37
CA PHE A 68 -3.92 9.07 -3.38
C PHE A 68 -3.77 10.35 -4.20
N ILE A 69 -3.51 11.50 -3.56
CA ILE A 69 -3.22 12.75 -4.29
C ILE A 69 -1.97 12.60 -5.17
N ALA A 70 -0.91 11.99 -4.67
CA ALA A 70 0.34 11.84 -5.42
C ALA A 70 0.18 10.96 -6.68
N VAL A 71 -0.72 9.96 -6.65
CA VAL A 71 -0.89 9.01 -7.77
C VAL A 71 -2.09 9.32 -8.67
N ALA A 72 -3.15 9.92 -8.12
CA ALA A 72 -4.42 10.21 -8.80
C ALA A 72 -4.63 11.72 -9.05
N GLY A 73 -3.96 12.59 -8.28
CA GLY A 73 -3.96 14.05 -8.46
C GLY A 73 -4.99 14.83 -7.65
N LYS A 74 -6.16 14.26 -7.33
CA LYS A 74 -7.18 14.91 -6.51
C LYS A 74 -8.10 13.90 -5.83
N LEU A 75 -8.58 14.22 -4.64
CA LEU A 75 -9.40 13.31 -3.83
C LEU A 75 -10.82 13.09 -4.37
N GLY A 76 -11.38 14.07 -5.09
CA GLY A 76 -12.75 13.98 -5.63
C GLY A 76 -12.95 12.89 -6.69
N ILE A 77 -11.91 12.15 -7.05
CA ILE A 77 -12.01 10.95 -7.91
C ILE A 77 -12.56 9.76 -7.11
N GLY A 78 -12.23 9.66 -5.82
CA GLY A 78 -12.67 8.58 -4.92
C GLY A 78 -11.93 7.25 -5.14
N GLU A 79 -11.91 6.75 -6.38
CA GLU A 79 -11.30 5.48 -6.77
C GLU A 79 -10.64 5.61 -8.15
N THR A 80 -9.45 5.03 -8.34
CA THR A 80 -8.77 5.03 -9.63
C THR A 80 -8.04 3.71 -9.86
N SER A 81 -7.96 3.28 -11.12
CA SER A 81 -7.10 2.17 -11.50
C SER A 81 -5.63 2.56 -11.36
N VAL A 82 -4.84 1.65 -10.80
CA VAL A 82 -3.38 1.74 -10.65
C VAL A 82 -2.77 0.37 -10.91
N GLU A 83 -1.50 0.35 -11.27
CA GLU A 83 -0.68 -0.85 -11.20
C GLU A 83 0.10 -0.82 -9.89
N TRP A 84 0.21 -1.95 -9.20
CA TRP A 84 1.06 -2.03 -8.02
C TRP A 84 1.70 -3.40 -7.86
N TYR A 85 2.86 -3.42 -7.23
CA TYR A 85 3.57 -4.64 -6.89
C TYR A 85 4.42 -4.46 -5.64
N PHE A 86 4.53 -5.52 -4.85
CA PHE A 86 5.46 -5.54 -3.73
C PHE A 86 6.89 -5.35 -4.24
N MET A 87 7.62 -4.45 -3.62
CA MET A 87 9.05 -4.30 -3.85
C MET A 87 9.78 -5.52 -3.27
N PRO A 88 10.91 -5.91 -3.86
CA PRO A 88 11.77 -6.93 -3.25
C PRO A 88 12.16 -6.48 -1.84
N ASN A 89 12.19 -7.43 -0.91
CA ASN A 89 12.78 -7.17 0.41
C ASN A 89 14.23 -6.76 0.20
N LYS A 90 14.67 -5.67 0.83
CA LYS A 90 16.09 -5.28 0.80
C LYS A 90 16.84 -6.46 1.43
N ALA A 91 17.71 -7.12 0.66
CA ALA A 91 18.61 -8.11 1.22
C ALA A 91 19.44 -7.41 2.31
N ILE A 92 19.53 -8.03 3.48
CA ILE A 92 20.32 -7.55 4.62
C ILE A 92 21.80 -7.77 4.29
#